data_AF-A0A9W8LVW5-F1
#
_entry.id   AF-A0A9W8LVW5-F1
#
_cell.length_a   1.000
_cell.length_b   1.000
_cell.length_c   1.000
_cell.angle_alpha   90.00
_cell.angle_beta   90.00
_cell.angle_gamma   90.00
#
_symmetry.space_group_name_H-M   'P 1'
#
loop_
_entity.id
_entity.type
_entity.pdbx_description
1 polymer ?
#
loop_
_entity_poly.entity_id
_entity_poly.type
_entity_poly.pdbx_seq_one_letter_code
_entity_poly.pdbx_strand_id
1 'polypeptide(L)'
;MERLSRVFSDSRMQLMATALVASAATAGMMWGARRSRRRRRARDLKRDTLDNILFDSDYDTSSDSSSANNEPVDKHTPVSLTPNEESLFQEQLARHYAFFGQEGMARLRDSFVIVVGAGGVGSWAAMMLLRSGVQRIRIIDFDQVTLSSLNRHVAATRATVGISKVEALKRSFLEIAPHAKVEARVALFSAATAPNLLSGEPDYVLDCIDNMDTKLELLNYCRNNDLRVISAMGAGMKSDPSRVQIADIGDTFEDPMSRAVRRRLKAQGIQSGIKVVYSSEKPGKVQLLSLSESQKEEPGDFSVLPDFRVRIVPVLGTMPAMFGTAMGTHVLTELAGFPTEPLAIKGRHALYARLQRDLGNREYAVSAERGGPQLQMSTDDCGYMLEEIWRGKSAISGATDKLALTRWRQSLPMTTSNCVCMTKAEADKHDKLDCAPEEYYSPDTVQFIERRLEEEKHLSTMR
;
A
#
# COMPACT_ATOMS: atom_id res chain seq x y z
N MET A 1 -11.32 -63.03 12.37
CA MET A 1 -9.84 -63.03 12.43
C MET A 1 -9.19 -64.14 11.59
N GLU A 2 -9.91 -64.91 10.76
CA GLU A 2 -9.30 -65.98 9.92
C GLU A 2 -8.96 -65.59 8.47
N ARG A 3 -9.40 -64.41 7.99
CA ARG A 3 -9.05 -63.92 6.63
C ARG A 3 -7.72 -63.18 6.57
N LEU A 4 -7.26 -62.59 7.67
CA LEU A 4 -5.97 -61.90 7.72
C LEU A 4 -4.79 -62.88 7.83
N SER A 5 -4.97 -64.03 8.48
CA SER A 5 -3.92 -65.04 8.64
C SER A 5 -3.52 -65.73 7.33
N ARG A 6 -4.44 -65.84 6.35
CA ARG A 6 -4.12 -66.37 5.00
C ARG A 6 -3.42 -65.38 4.07
N VAL A 7 -3.54 -64.08 4.34
CA VAL A 7 -2.81 -63.04 3.59
C VAL A 7 -1.33 -63.00 3.99
N PHE A 8 -1.00 -63.41 5.22
CA PHE A 8 0.37 -63.47 5.71
C PHE A 8 1.09 -64.81 5.46
N SER A 9 0.46 -65.80 4.83
CA SER A 9 1.10 -67.09 4.51
C SER A 9 1.68 -67.17 3.09
N ASP A 10 1.47 -66.15 2.26
CA ASP A 10 2.00 -66.12 0.89
C ASP A 10 3.38 -65.45 0.87
N SER A 11 4.43 -66.25 0.61
CA SER A 11 5.83 -65.82 0.57
C SER A 11 6.08 -64.60 -0.32
N ARG A 12 5.29 -64.43 -1.41
CA ARG A 12 5.40 -63.27 -2.30
C ARG A 12 4.85 -61.99 -1.68
N MET A 13 3.76 -62.07 -0.91
CA MET A 13 3.22 -60.90 -0.19
C MET A 13 4.09 -60.50 1.00
N GLN A 14 4.70 -61.46 1.70
CA GLN A 14 5.69 -61.15 2.72
C GLN A 14 6.89 -60.43 2.11
N LEU A 15 7.42 -60.88 0.97
CA LEU A 15 8.51 -60.20 0.27
C LEU A 15 8.13 -58.78 -0.17
N MET A 16 6.92 -58.57 -0.70
CA MET A 16 6.44 -57.23 -1.08
C MET A 16 6.26 -56.30 0.13
N ALA A 17 5.69 -56.80 1.22
CA ALA A 17 5.55 -56.03 2.46
C ALA A 17 6.92 -55.65 3.04
N THR A 18 7.87 -56.58 3.03
CA THR A 18 9.24 -56.33 3.53
C THR A 18 9.96 -55.31 2.66
N ALA A 19 9.78 -55.37 1.33
CA ALA A 19 10.35 -54.40 0.40
C ALA A 19 9.75 -53.00 0.56
N LEU A 20 8.43 -52.89 0.81
CA LEU A 20 7.77 -51.61 1.08
C LEU A 20 8.24 -50.98 2.39
N VAL A 21 8.36 -51.78 3.45
CA VAL A 21 8.88 -51.32 4.75
C VAL A 21 10.35 -50.89 4.64
N ALA A 22 11.17 -51.65 3.93
CA ALA A 22 12.58 -51.29 3.69
C ALA A 22 12.70 -49.99 2.87
N SER A 23 11.85 -49.81 1.86
CA SER A 23 11.86 -48.60 1.02
C SER A 23 11.40 -47.36 1.79
N ALA A 24 10.36 -47.50 2.62
CA ALA A 24 9.88 -46.43 3.50
C ALA A 24 10.92 -46.07 4.57
N ALA A 25 11.59 -47.06 5.15
CA ALA A 25 12.68 -46.83 6.11
C ALA A 25 13.88 -46.12 5.45
N THR A 26 14.24 -46.51 4.23
CA THR A 26 15.35 -45.89 3.48
C THR A 26 15.01 -44.45 3.09
N ALA A 27 13.79 -44.20 2.63
CA ALA A 27 13.29 -42.86 2.35
C ALA A 27 13.28 -41.98 3.62
N GLY A 28 12.80 -42.52 4.74
CA GLY A 28 12.81 -41.85 6.05
C GLY A 28 14.22 -41.50 6.53
N MET A 29 15.18 -42.42 6.39
CA MET A 29 16.59 -42.16 6.69
C MET A 29 17.20 -41.10 5.78
N MET A 30 16.93 -41.15 4.46
CA MET A 30 17.40 -40.11 3.53
C MET A 30 16.81 -38.75 3.84
N TRP A 31 15.52 -38.69 4.20
CA TRP A 31 14.84 -37.45 4.55
C TRP A 31 15.37 -36.89 5.88
N GLY A 32 15.57 -37.75 6.88
CA GLY A 32 16.21 -37.41 8.15
C GLY A 32 17.65 -36.92 7.97
N ALA A 33 18.44 -37.60 7.13
CA ALA A 33 19.81 -37.20 6.82
C ALA A 33 19.87 -35.86 6.07
N ARG A 34 18.96 -35.63 5.10
CA ARG A 34 18.84 -34.35 4.39
C ARG A 34 18.40 -33.23 5.34
N ARG A 35 17.44 -33.47 6.24
CA ARG A 35 16.99 -32.51 7.26
C ARG A 35 18.09 -32.19 8.26
N SER A 36 18.86 -33.19 8.69
CA SER A 36 19.99 -33.02 9.59
C SER A 36 21.13 -32.24 8.93
N ARG A 37 21.47 -32.56 7.67
CA ARG A 37 22.47 -31.80 6.88
C ARG A 37 22.04 -30.35 6.65
N ARG A 38 20.76 -30.09 6.39
CA ARG A 38 20.21 -28.71 6.30
C ARG A 38 20.30 -27.97 7.62
N ARG A 39 19.95 -28.61 8.75
CA ARG A 39 20.10 -28.02 10.09
C ARG A 39 21.55 -27.78 10.51
N ARG A 40 22.49 -28.60 10.02
CA ARG A 40 23.93 -28.37 10.19
C ARG A 40 24.37 -27.17 9.35
N ARG A 41 24.09 -27.17 8.04
CA ARG A 41 24.38 -26.02 7.17
C ARG A 41 23.77 -24.71 7.64
N ALA A 42 22.54 -24.71 8.17
CA ALA A 42 21.94 -23.49 8.72
C ALA A 42 22.63 -23.02 10.00
N ARG A 43 23.12 -23.95 10.84
CA ARG A 43 23.94 -23.63 12.01
C ARG A 43 25.34 -23.18 11.62
N ASP A 44 25.95 -23.81 10.63
CA ASP A 44 27.26 -23.45 10.08
C ASP A 44 27.18 -22.07 9.42
N LEU A 45 26.13 -21.79 8.63
CA LEU A 45 25.89 -20.46 8.05
C LEU A 45 25.66 -19.40 9.13
N LYS A 46 24.92 -19.76 10.21
CA LYS A 46 24.68 -18.87 11.36
C LYS A 46 25.97 -18.65 12.15
N ARG A 47 26.84 -19.64 12.24
CA ARG A 47 28.15 -19.56 12.89
C ARG A 47 29.13 -18.77 12.03
N ASP A 48 29.16 -18.97 10.71
CA ASP A 48 29.96 -18.20 9.78
C ASP A 48 29.49 -16.74 9.71
N THR A 49 28.19 -16.45 9.78
CA THR A 49 27.74 -15.05 9.93
C THR A 49 28.13 -14.49 11.29
N LEU A 50 28.03 -15.25 12.38
CA LEU A 50 28.48 -14.79 13.70
C LEU A 50 30.01 -14.58 13.75
N ASP A 51 30.79 -15.48 13.15
CA ASP A 51 32.24 -15.39 13.06
C ASP A 51 32.64 -14.22 12.13
N ASN A 52 31.92 -13.97 11.03
CA ASN A 52 32.13 -12.75 10.22
C ASN A 52 31.69 -11.46 10.94
N ILE A 53 30.67 -11.51 11.80
CA ILE A 53 30.26 -10.39 12.66
C ILE A 53 31.32 -10.14 13.76
N LEU A 54 31.97 -11.20 14.26
CA LEU A 54 33.00 -11.14 15.29
C LEU A 54 34.40 -10.81 14.74
N PHE A 55 34.70 -11.13 13.47
CA PHE A 55 35.95 -10.75 12.82
C PHE A 55 35.94 -9.32 12.26
N ASP A 56 34.76 -8.73 12.04
CA ASP A 56 34.62 -7.32 11.62
C ASP A 56 34.50 -6.35 12.82
N SER A 57 34.49 -6.88 14.06
CA SER A 57 34.43 -6.08 15.30
C SER A 57 35.78 -5.52 15.77
N ASP A 58 36.88 -5.80 15.06
CA ASP A 58 38.19 -5.17 15.32
C ASP A 58 38.36 -3.82 14.58
N TYR A 59 37.28 -3.28 13.98
CA TYR A 59 37.24 -1.88 13.54
C TYR A 59 36.85 -0.97 14.71
N ASP A 60 37.86 -0.65 15.52
CA ASP A 60 37.96 0.50 16.42
C ASP A 60 36.69 0.83 17.25
N THR A 61 36.39 -0.02 18.23
CA THR A 61 35.52 0.32 19.37
C THR A 61 36.23 1.25 20.34
N SER A 62 36.60 2.43 19.86
CA SER A 62 36.95 3.60 20.68
C SER A 62 36.05 4.79 20.36
N SER A 63 34.74 4.56 20.28
CA SER A 63 33.75 5.62 20.55
C SER A 63 32.44 5.04 21.10
N ASP A 64 32.22 5.23 22.39
CA ASP A 64 30.92 5.09 23.06
C ASP A 64 29.94 6.13 22.47
N SER A 65 29.32 5.85 21.33
CA SER A 65 28.37 6.79 20.68
C SER A 65 27.02 6.18 20.26
N SER A 66 26.80 4.88 20.47
CA SER A 66 25.55 4.21 20.05
C SER A 66 24.33 4.54 20.93
N SER A 67 24.51 5.17 22.09
CA SER A 67 23.43 5.65 22.95
C SER A 67 23.16 7.16 22.84
N ALA A 68 24.05 7.93 22.18
CA ALA A 68 23.99 9.40 22.19
C ALA A 68 23.13 10.01 21.07
N ASN A 69 22.77 9.24 20.03
CA ASN A 69 22.23 9.84 18.80
C ASN A 69 20.73 9.72 18.60
N ASN A 70 19.94 9.12 19.50
CA ASN A 70 18.48 9.05 19.33
C ASN A 70 17.73 10.11 20.16
N GLU A 71 18.24 11.34 20.12
CA GLU A 71 17.53 12.48 20.67
C GLU A 71 16.21 12.69 19.89
N PRO A 72 15.10 12.97 20.60
CA PRO A 72 13.85 13.35 19.95
C PRO A 72 14.08 14.58 19.04
N VAL A 73 13.57 14.51 17.81
CA VAL A 73 13.61 15.62 16.86
C VAL A 73 12.21 16.18 16.70
N ASP A 74 12.09 17.49 16.80
CA ASP A 74 10.89 18.26 16.58
C ASP A 74 11.21 19.48 15.70
N LYS A 75 10.19 20.29 15.38
CA LYS A 75 10.33 21.53 14.61
C LYS A 75 11.35 22.52 15.18
N HIS A 76 11.52 22.57 16.50
CA HIS A 76 12.37 23.56 17.17
C HIS A 76 13.77 23.06 17.48
N THR A 77 14.07 21.79 17.15
CA THR A 77 15.38 21.20 17.38
C THR A 77 16.45 22.03 16.66
N PRO A 78 17.48 22.52 17.36
CA PRO A 78 18.44 23.44 16.77
C PRO A 78 19.35 22.72 15.78
N VAL A 79 19.53 23.31 14.61
CA VAL A 79 20.53 22.89 13.61
C VAL A 79 21.53 24.02 13.49
N SER A 80 22.75 23.77 13.96
CA SER A 80 23.85 24.74 13.93
C SER A 80 24.93 24.23 12.99
N LEU A 81 25.32 25.07 12.04
CA LEU A 81 26.41 24.83 11.10
C LEU A 81 27.52 25.84 11.39
N THR A 82 28.77 25.38 11.40
CA THR A 82 29.91 26.29 11.37
C THR A 82 29.95 27.05 10.04
N PRO A 83 30.62 28.21 9.94
CA PRO A 83 30.70 28.96 8.68
C PRO A 83 31.24 28.14 7.49
N ASN A 84 32.16 27.21 7.75
CA ASN A 84 32.71 26.32 6.72
C ASN A 84 31.68 25.28 6.27
N GLU A 85 30.95 24.67 7.20
CA GLU A 85 29.89 23.71 6.87
C GLU A 85 28.72 24.38 6.16
N GLU A 86 28.38 25.62 6.53
CA GLU A 86 27.37 26.42 5.83
C GLU A 86 27.78 26.67 4.37
N SER A 87 29.04 27.05 4.12
CA SER A 87 29.57 27.23 2.77
C SER A 87 29.51 25.93 1.94
N LEU A 88 29.93 24.80 2.51
CA LEU A 88 29.86 23.49 1.86
C LEU A 88 28.41 23.08 1.56
N PHE A 89 27.50 23.34 2.50
CA PHE A 89 26.08 23.02 2.34
C PHE A 89 25.42 23.87 1.25
N GLN A 90 25.76 25.16 1.17
CA GLN A 90 25.30 26.03 0.10
C GLN A 90 25.81 25.57 -1.27
N GLU A 91 27.08 25.18 -1.37
CA GLU A 91 27.65 24.65 -2.62
C GLU A 91 26.97 23.32 -3.01
N GLN A 92 26.79 22.40 -2.06
CA GLN A 92 26.08 21.12 -2.28
C GLN A 92 24.66 21.34 -2.84
N LEU A 93 23.98 22.39 -2.39
CA LEU A 93 22.60 22.70 -2.77
C LEU A 93 22.48 23.86 -3.77
N ALA A 94 23.57 24.30 -4.42
CA ALA A 94 23.57 25.48 -5.29
C ALA A 94 22.47 25.43 -6.37
N ARG A 95 22.18 24.25 -6.91
CA ARG A 95 21.11 24.05 -7.90
C ARG A 95 19.70 24.18 -7.31
N HIS A 96 19.51 23.79 -6.06
CA HIS A 96 18.24 24.00 -5.34
C HIS A 96 18.06 25.47 -4.96
N TYR A 97 19.12 26.17 -4.54
CA TYR A 97 19.08 27.62 -4.35
C TYR A 97 18.76 28.38 -5.64
N ALA A 98 19.31 27.96 -6.77
CA ALA A 98 18.97 28.55 -8.08
C ALA A 98 17.50 28.28 -8.49
N PHE A 99 16.91 27.18 -8.04
CA PHE A 99 15.54 26.79 -8.36
C PHE A 99 14.49 27.43 -7.42
N PHE A 100 14.67 27.29 -6.11
CA PHE A 100 13.72 27.75 -5.08
C PHE A 100 14.00 29.16 -4.57
N GLY A 101 15.17 29.73 -4.87
CA GLY A 101 15.63 30.98 -4.28
C GLY A 101 16.01 30.85 -2.81
N GLN A 102 16.53 31.93 -2.23
CA GLN A 102 16.96 31.98 -0.83
C GLN A 102 15.80 31.72 0.14
N GLU A 103 14.64 32.31 -0.13
CA GLU A 103 13.47 32.20 0.73
C GLU A 103 12.87 30.79 0.75
N GLY A 104 12.75 30.15 -0.43
CA GLY A 104 12.27 28.77 -0.53
C GLY A 104 13.23 27.80 0.17
N MET A 105 14.54 27.99 0.00
CA MET A 105 15.54 27.18 0.71
C MET A 105 15.53 27.41 2.23
N ALA A 106 15.32 28.64 2.70
CA ALA A 106 15.18 28.92 4.13
C ALA A 106 13.99 28.17 4.74
N ARG A 107 12.83 28.15 4.05
CA ARG A 107 11.67 27.36 4.47
C ARG A 107 11.95 25.86 4.51
N LEU A 108 12.62 25.33 3.48
CA LEU A 108 12.98 23.91 3.43
C LEU A 108 13.90 23.52 4.60
N ARG A 109 14.89 24.36 4.91
CA ARG A 109 15.82 24.13 6.01
C ARG A 109 15.16 24.21 7.38
N ASP A 110 14.17 25.08 7.55
CA ASP A 110 13.41 25.20 8.79
C ASP A 110 12.41 24.05 8.99
N SER A 111 11.98 23.40 7.91
CA SER A 111 10.93 22.38 7.97
C SER A 111 11.30 21.12 8.78
N PHE A 112 10.28 20.59 9.46
CA PHE A 112 10.30 19.28 10.09
C PHE A 112 9.30 18.34 9.40
N VAL A 113 9.79 17.18 8.95
CA VAL A 113 9.00 16.19 8.24
C VAL A 113 9.03 14.83 8.93
N ILE A 114 7.90 14.14 8.92
CA ILE A 114 7.77 12.78 9.44
C ILE A 114 7.45 11.83 8.30
N VAL A 115 8.22 10.75 8.17
CA VAL A 115 7.98 9.69 7.19
C VAL A 115 7.58 8.41 7.92
N VAL A 116 6.34 7.96 7.70
CA VAL A 116 5.80 6.73 8.29
C VAL A 116 5.84 5.61 7.27
N GLY A 117 6.65 4.58 7.53
CA GLY A 117 7.01 3.52 6.60
C GLY A 117 8.32 3.82 5.88
N ALA A 118 9.36 3.05 6.20
CA ALA A 118 10.68 3.08 5.58
C ALA A 118 10.79 2.02 4.48
N GLY A 119 9.72 1.73 3.74
CA GLY A 119 9.72 0.75 2.65
C GLY A 119 10.41 1.26 1.37
N GLY A 120 10.11 0.62 0.23
CA GLY A 120 10.63 1.05 -1.07
C GLY A 120 10.15 2.42 -1.54
N VAL A 121 9.10 2.98 -0.94
CA VAL A 121 8.63 4.35 -1.22
C VAL A 121 9.25 5.34 -0.24
N GLY A 122 9.00 5.15 1.07
CA GLY A 122 9.40 6.11 2.09
C GLY A 122 10.91 6.26 2.24
N SER A 123 11.68 5.20 2.01
CA SER A 123 13.16 5.28 2.02
C SER A 123 13.68 6.26 0.96
N TRP A 124 13.11 6.25 -0.25
CA TRP A 124 13.45 7.19 -1.33
C TRP A 124 12.90 8.59 -1.09
N ALA A 125 11.67 8.71 -0.57
CA ALA A 125 11.08 10.00 -0.24
C ALA A 125 11.93 10.74 0.81
N ALA A 126 12.25 10.06 1.92
CA ALA A 126 13.09 10.61 2.99
C ALA A 126 14.49 11.00 2.48
N MET A 127 15.10 10.16 1.63
CA MET A 127 16.41 10.43 1.05
C MET A 127 16.40 11.68 0.16
N MET A 128 15.37 11.85 -0.67
CA MET A 128 15.26 13.04 -1.53
C MET A 128 14.95 14.30 -0.73
N LEU A 129 14.16 14.23 0.34
CA LEU A 129 13.92 15.35 1.24
C LEU A 129 15.23 15.82 1.89
N LEU A 130 16.00 14.89 2.46
CA LEU A 130 17.30 15.18 3.07
C LEU A 130 18.26 15.84 2.04
N ARG A 131 18.39 15.23 0.86
CA ARG A 131 19.28 15.71 -0.21
C ARG A 131 18.87 17.06 -0.80
N SER A 132 17.66 17.52 -0.53
CA SER A 132 17.15 18.81 -1.00
C SER A 132 17.18 19.89 0.08
N GLY A 133 17.73 19.58 1.26
CA GLY A 133 17.98 20.56 2.32
C GLY A 133 16.99 20.54 3.48
N VAL A 134 16.09 19.56 3.56
CA VAL A 134 15.29 19.34 4.78
C VAL A 134 16.20 18.81 5.88
N GLN A 135 16.30 19.55 6.99
CA GLN A 135 17.29 19.28 8.04
C GLN A 135 16.74 18.45 9.20
N ARG A 136 15.42 18.39 9.38
CA ARG A 136 14.79 17.66 10.49
C ARG A 136 13.85 16.59 9.95
N ILE A 137 14.22 15.33 10.15
CA ILE A 137 13.47 14.20 9.62
C ILE A 137 13.29 13.15 10.73
N ARG A 138 12.04 12.79 11.02
CA ARG A 138 11.73 11.59 11.80
C ARG A 138 11.27 10.48 10.86
N ILE A 139 11.83 9.30 11.01
CA ILE A 139 11.46 8.11 10.22
C ILE A 139 10.93 7.04 11.16
N ILE A 140 9.73 6.53 10.86
CA ILE A 140 9.03 5.54 11.70
C ILE A 140 8.82 4.26 10.89
N ASP A 141 9.42 3.16 11.32
CA ASP A 141 9.18 1.80 10.79
C ASP A 141 9.68 0.78 11.80
N PHE A 142 8.95 -0.30 12.00
CA PHE A 142 9.31 -1.38 12.93
C PHE A 142 10.13 -2.50 12.26
N ASP A 143 10.15 -2.56 10.93
CA ASP A 143 10.78 -3.63 10.18
C ASP A 143 12.31 -3.51 10.13
N GLN A 144 12.93 -4.64 9.78
CA GLN A 144 14.34 -4.74 9.44
C GLN A 144 14.55 -4.83 7.93
N VAL A 145 15.76 -4.51 7.48
CA VAL A 145 16.21 -4.75 6.12
C VAL A 145 16.29 -6.26 5.88
N THR A 146 15.64 -6.74 4.83
CA THR A 146 15.68 -8.14 4.41
C THR A 146 16.45 -8.29 3.11
N LEU A 147 16.81 -9.51 2.72
CA LEU A 147 17.35 -9.77 1.37
C LEU A 147 16.41 -9.29 0.27
N SER A 148 15.09 -9.39 0.49
CA SER A 148 14.12 -8.91 -0.48
C SER A 148 14.10 -7.39 -0.60
N SER A 149 14.58 -6.64 0.41
CA SER A 149 14.64 -5.18 0.40
C SER A 149 15.68 -4.64 -0.59
N LEU A 150 16.73 -5.41 -0.89
CA LEU A 150 17.86 -5.03 -1.76
C LEU A 150 17.44 -4.57 -3.16
N ASN A 151 16.28 -5.01 -3.64
CA ASN A 151 15.82 -4.63 -4.99
C ASN A 151 15.18 -3.24 -5.07
N ARG A 152 14.87 -2.58 -3.94
CA ARG A 152 14.03 -1.36 -3.93
C ARG A 152 14.29 -0.36 -2.81
N HIS A 153 14.94 -0.75 -1.72
CA HIS A 153 15.15 0.14 -0.56
C HIS A 153 16.49 0.87 -0.68
N VAL A 154 16.50 2.20 -0.55
CA VAL A 154 17.68 3.02 -0.89
C VAL A 154 18.92 2.73 -0.02
N ALA A 155 18.72 2.44 1.26
CA ALA A 155 19.82 2.12 2.19
C ALA A 155 20.09 0.62 2.35
N ALA A 156 19.42 -0.25 1.57
CA ALA A 156 19.61 -1.68 1.68
C ALA A 156 20.87 -2.13 0.93
N THR A 157 21.87 -2.57 1.68
CA THR A 157 23.06 -3.29 1.21
C THR A 157 23.13 -4.67 1.87
N ARG A 158 24.01 -5.55 1.39
CA ARG A 158 24.22 -6.87 2.02
C ARG A 158 24.62 -6.76 3.49
N ALA A 159 25.38 -5.72 3.84
CA ALA A 159 25.82 -5.46 5.21
C ALA A 159 24.68 -4.99 6.12
N THR A 160 23.67 -4.33 5.57
CA THR A 160 22.54 -3.83 6.37
C THR A 160 21.45 -4.86 6.62
N VAL A 161 21.51 -6.06 6.02
CA VAL A 161 20.49 -7.10 6.22
C VAL A 161 20.42 -7.50 7.70
N GLY A 162 19.23 -7.46 8.28
CA GLY A 162 18.99 -7.70 9.71
C GLY A 162 19.08 -6.44 10.59
N ILE A 163 19.51 -5.30 10.05
CA ILE A 163 19.46 -4.01 10.74
C ILE A 163 18.06 -3.40 10.57
N SER A 164 17.56 -2.67 11.57
CA SER A 164 16.34 -1.88 11.44
C SER A 164 16.40 -0.95 10.22
N LYS A 165 15.31 -0.86 9.44
CA LYS A 165 15.26 -0.01 8.25
C LYS A 165 15.52 1.46 8.59
N VAL A 166 14.96 1.96 9.69
CA VAL A 166 15.11 3.36 10.11
C VAL A 166 16.54 3.67 10.57
N GLU A 167 17.20 2.74 11.24
CA GLU A 167 18.60 2.91 11.65
C GLU A 167 19.55 2.85 10.45
N ALA A 168 19.29 1.94 9.50
CA ALA A 168 20.05 1.88 8.25
C ALA A 168 19.92 3.19 7.44
N LEU A 169 18.72 3.78 7.40
CA LEU A 169 18.49 5.08 6.78
C LEU A 169 19.22 6.19 7.52
N LYS A 170 19.10 6.26 8.84
CA LYS A 170 19.77 7.27 9.66
C LYS A 170 21.27 7.27 9.47
N ARG A 171 21.91 6.09 9.51
CA ARG A 171 23.35 5.95 9.22
C ARG A 171 23.68 6.49 7.82
N SER A 172 22.96 6.06 6.80
CA SER A 172 23.18 6.51 5.42
C SER A 172 22.93 8.02 5.23
N PHE A 173 21.97 8.60 5.96
CA PHE A 173 21.63 10.01 5.87
C PHE A 173 22.72 10.89 6.49
N LEU A 174 23.25 10.49 7.64
CA LEU A 174 24.32 11.23 8.32
C LEU A 174 25.65 11.16 7.55
N GLU A 175 25.87 10.15 6.70
CA GLU A 175 26.99 10.14 5.74
C GLU A 175 26.82 11.20 4.62
N ILE A 176 25.58 11.61 4.32
CA ILE A 176 25.25 12.56 3.24
C ILE A 176 25.13 13.99 3.77
N ALA A 177 24.51 14.14 4.94
CA ALA A 177 24.25 15.43 5.59
C ALA A 177 24.51 15.28 7.10
N PRO A 178 25.78 15.36 7.54
CA PRO A 178 26.16 15.14 8.95
C PRO A 178 25.49 16.09 9.95
N HIS A 179 25.08 17.27 9.49
CA HIS A 179 24.41 18.29 10.30
C HIS A 179 22.91 18.04 10.50
N ALA A 180 22.30 17.16 9.68
CA ALA A 180 20.87 16.91 9.74
C ALA A 180 20.48 16.20 11.04
N LYS A 181 19.30 16.53 11.54
CA LYS A 181 18.68 15.90 12.70
C LYS A 181 17.74 14.80 12.22
N VAL A 182 18.23 13.56 12.30
CA VAL A 182 17.51 12.38 11.85
C VAL A 182 17.14 11.50 13.04
N GLU A 183 15.85 11.43 13.34
CA GLU A 183 15.31 10.58 14.40
C GLU A 183 14.83 9.24 13.81
N ALA A 184 15.37 8.14 14.33
CA ALA A 184 14.97 6.79 13.94
C ALA A 184 14.02 6.22 15.01
N ARG A 185 12.78 5.96 14.61
CA ARG A 185 11.75 5.41 15.50
C ARG A 185 11.36 4.00 15.08
N VAL A 186 11.98 3.02 15.74
CA VAL A 186 11.64 1.61 15.58
C VAL A 186 10.32 1.32 16.29
N ALA A 187 9.20 1.59 15.61
CA ALA A 187 7.86 1.48 16.20
C ALA A 187 6.80 1.14 15.14
N LEU A 188 5.79 0.38 15.58
CA LEU A 188 4.58 0.15 14.80
C LEU A 188 3.62 1.33 15.00
N PHE A 189 3.15 1.90 13.90
CA PHE A 189 2.14 2.94 13.95
C PHE A 189 0.77 2.33 14.31
N SER A 190 0.04 3.02 15.19
CA SER A 190 -1.38 2.79 15.44
C SER A 190 -2.02 4.07 15.96
N ALA A 191 -3.35 4.12 15.98
CA ALA A 191 -4.09 5.24 16.58
C ALA A 191 -3.67 5.55 18.02
N ALA A 192 -3.27 4.52 18.80
CA ALA A 192 -2.82 4.68 20.19
C ALA A 192 -1.40 5.27 20.29
N THR A 193 -0.51 4.97 19.33
CA THR A 193 0.87 5.48 19.32
C THR A 193 1.01 6.80 18.56
N ALA A 194 0.03 7.17 17.74
CA ALA A 194 0.03 8.37 16.90
C ALA A 194 0.37 9.68 17.65
N PRO A 195 -0.21 9.98 18.85
CA PRO A 195 0.12 11.21 19.57
C PRO A 195 1.60 11.34 19.93
N ASN A 196 2.27 10.22 20.21
CA ASN A 196 3.70 10.23 20.50
C ASN A 196 4.51 10.28 19.20
N LEU A 197 4.18 9.43 18.22
CA LEU A 197 4.97 9.27 17.01
C LEU A 197 4.90 10.47 16.07
N LEU A 198 3.79 11.21 16.06
CA LEU A 198 3.57 12.39 15.22
C LEU A 198 3.71 13.72 15.98
N SER A 199 4.24 13.67 17.22
CA SER A 199 4.52 14.86 18.03
C SER A 199 5.63 15.74 17.43
N GLY A 200 5.78 16.96 17.94
CA GLY A 200 6.88 17.86 17.56
C GLY A 200 6.55 18.81 16.41
N GLU A 201 5.26 19.05 16.15
CA GLU A 201 4.75 20.04 15.19
C GLU A 201 5.29 19.85 13.76
N PRO A 202 5.09 18.68 13.13
CA PRO A 202 5.57 18.45 11.78
C PRO A 202 4.89 19.38 10.77
N ASP A 203 5.68 19.95 9.87
CA ASP A 203 5.18 20.73 8.73
C ASP A 203 4.56 19.82 7.66
N TYR A 204 4.97 18.55 7.63
CA TYR A 204 4.45 17.54 6.71
C TYR A 204 4.61 16.11 7.24
N VAL A 205 3.58 15.29 7.01
CA VAL A 205 3.60 13.83 7.26
C VAL A 205 3.52 13.09 5.92
N LEU A 206 4.43 12.15 5.69
CA LEU A 206 4.45 11.27 4.53
C LEU A 206 4.03 9.88 4.94
N ASP A 207 2.88 9.43 4.44
CA ASP A 207 2.37 8.08 4.62
C ASP A 207 2.88 7.15 3.51
N CYS A 208 3.82 6.29 3.87
CA CYS A 208 4.42 5.26 3.01
C CYS A 208 4.11 3.83 3.50
N ILE A 209 3.04 3.66 4.27
CA ILE A 209 2.61 2.39 4.85
C ILE A 209 1.95 1.51 3.77
N ASP A 210 2.21 0.21 3.80
CA ASP A 210 1.61 -0.78 2.88
C ASP A 210 0.39 -1.51 3.46
N ASN A 211 0.29 -1.62 4.79
CA ASN A 211 -0.91 -2.08 5.48
C ASN A 211 -2.06 -1.06 5.34
N MET A 212 -3.24 -1.56 4.97
CA MET A 212 -4.41 -0.72 4.69
C MET A 212 -5.01 -0.09 5.95
N ASP A 213 -5.10 -0.85 7.04
CA ASP A 213 -5.80 -0.41 8.25
C ASP A 213 -4.94 0.61 9.00
N THR A 214 -3.64 0.32 9.15
CA THR A 214 -2.67 1.27 9.72
C THR A 214 -2.58 2.56 8.90
N LYS A 215 -2.68 2.47 7.56
CA LYS A 215 -2.75 3.64 6.68
C LYS A 215 -3.98 4.48 6.98
N LEU A 216 -5.16 3.87 7.10
CA LEU A 216 -6.40 4.59 7.40
C LEU A 216 -6.35 5.25 8.78
N GLU A 217 -5.81 4.57 9.79
CA GLU A 217 -5.58 5.15 11.12
C GLU A 217 -4.70 6.40 11.03
N LEU A 218 -3.61 6.35 10.26
CA LEU A 218 -2.70 7.49 10.07
C LEU A 218 -3.41 8.67 9.38
N LEU A 219 -4.12 8.40 8.28
CA LEU A 219 -4.82 9.43 7.52
C LEU A 219 -5.93 10.10 8.34
N ASN A 220 -6.70 9.31 9.09
CA ASN A 220 -7.71 9.83 10.01
C ASN A 220 -7.11 10.65 11.12
N TYR A 221 -6.03 10.17 11.74
CA TYR A 221 -5.35 10.91 12.80
C TYR A 221 -4.84 12.25 12.29
N CYS A 222 -4.18 12.27 11.12
CA CYS A 222 -3.69 13.50 10.52
C CYS A 222 -4.84 14.47 10.22
N ARG A 223 -5.96 13.98 9.66
CA ARG A 223 -7.11 14.82 9.34
C ARG A 223 -7.77 15.41 10.58
N ASN A 224 -7.90 14.63 11.65
CA ASN A 224 -8.54 15.06 12.90
C ASN A 224 -7.68 16.01 13.73
N ASN A 225 -6.37 16.07 13.46
CA ASN A 225 -5.42 16.95 14.16
C ASN A 225 -4.83 18.03 13.21
N ASP A 226 -5.47 18.26 12.06
CA ASP A 226 -5.05 19.24 11.04
C ASP A 226 -3.57 19.14 10.62
N LEU A 227 -3.03 17.92 10.60
CA LEU A 227 -1.68 17.64 10.11
C LEU A 227 -1.70 17.48 8.59
N ARG A 228 -0.81 18.21 7.91
CA ARG A 228 -0.63 18.08 6.46
C ARG A 228 -0.06 16.71 6.14
N VAL A 229 -0.75 15.98 5.25
CA VAL A 229 -0.38 14.60 4.91
C VAL A 229 -0.43 14.35 3.41
N ILE A 230 0.53 13.57 2.92
CA ILE A 230 0.51 12.95 1.58
C ILE A 230 0.68 11.45 1.72
N SER A 231 -0.08 10.67 0.95
CA SER A 231 -0.05 9.21 1.04
C SER A 231 0.37 8.54 -0.26
N ALA A 232 1.21 7.52 -0.15
CA ALA A 232 1.54 6.63 -1.25
C ALA A 232 0.52 5.51 -1.33
N MET A 233 -0.02 5.33 -2.52
CA MET A 233 -0.93 4.25 -2.85
C MET A 233 -0.12 3.04 -3.39
N GLY A 234 -0.79 2.10 -4.06
CA GLY A 234 -0.14 0.83 -4.43
C GLY A 234 0.91 1.02 -5.51
N ALA A 235 2.21 0.92 -5.19
CA ALA A 235 3.30 0.92 -6.18
C ALA A 235 3.61 -0.46 -6.79
N GLY A 236 3.04 -1.54 -6.24
CA GLY A 236 3.26 -2.91 -6.69
C GLY A 236 2.53 -3.24 -8.00
N MET A 237 3.00 -4.28 -8.70
CA MET A 237 2.42 -4.78 -9.97
C MET A 237 2.30 -3.74 -11.10
N LYS A 238 3.12 -2.69 -11.04
CA LYS A 238 3.16 -1.59 -11.99
C LYS A 238 4.50 -1.53 -12.71
N SER A 239 4.52 -0.91 -13.87
CA SER A 239 5.66 -0.84 -14.78
C SER A 239 5.76 0.44 -15.59
N ASP A 240 4.69 1.23 -15.69
CA ASP A 240 4.63 2.43 -16.53
C ASP A 240 4.86 3.71 -15.68
N PRO A 241 6.05 4.32 -15.75
CA PRO A 241 6.36 5.53 -14.99
C PRO A 241 5.58 6.75 -15.45
N SER A 242 5.13 6.80 -16.71
CA SER A 242 4.39 7.94 -17.27
C SER A 242 2.99 8.10 -16.66
N ARG A 243 2.54 7.10 -15.89
CA ARG A 243 1.23 7.05 -15.26
C ARG A 243 1.22 7.40 -13.78
N VAL A 244 2.39 7.68 -13.19
CA VAL A 244 2.49 8.17 -11.81
C VAL A 244 1.93 9.58 -11.74
N GLN A 245 0.98 9.80 -10.83
CA GLN A 245 0.27 11.07 -10.70
C GLN A 245 0.09 11.42 -9.22
N ILE A 246 -0.07 12.72 -8.98
CA ILE A 246 -0.40 13.27 -7.66
C ILE A 246 -1.76 13.95 -7.78
N ALA A 247 -2.70 13.52 -6.95
CA ALA A 247 -4.07 13.99 -6.97
C ALA A 247 -4.64 14.04 -5.56
N ASP A 248 -5.81 14.64 -5.40
CA ASP A 248 -6.63 14.37 -4.22
C ASP A 248 -7.10 12.90 -4.24
N ILE A 249 -7.26 12.29 -3.06
CA ILE A 249 -7.79 10.92 -2.94
C ILE A 249 -9.14 10.77 -3.65
N GLY A 250 -10.00 11.79 -3.60
CA GLY A 250 -11.30 11.83 -4.25
C GLY A 250 -11.23 11.70 -5.78
N ASP A 251 -10.16 12.21 -6.38
CA ASP A 251 -9.97 12.29 -7.84
C ASP A 251 -9.17 11.12 -8.43
N THR A 252 -8.72 10.18 -7.60
CA THR A 252 -7.96 9.01 -8.06
C THR A 252 -8.79 8.04 -8.89
N PHE A 253 -8.16 7.37 -9.87
CA PHE A 253 -8.82 6.39 -10.73
C PHE A 253 -7.88 5.23 -11.09
N GLU A 254 -8.46 4.08 -11.47
CA GLU A 254 -7.76 2.85 -11.93
C GLU A 254 -6.82 2.18 -10.91
N ASP A 255 -6.62 2.74 -9.71
CA ASP A 255 -5.80 2.17 -8.66
C ASP A 255 -6.62 1.47 -7.56
N PRO A 256 -6.51 0.14 -7.38
CA PRO A 256 -7.31 -0.61 -6.40
C PRO A 256 -7.09 -0.17 -4.95
N MET A 257 -5.87 0.24 -4.60
CA MET A 257 -5.55 0.69 -3.25
C MET A 257 -6.20 2.05 -2.97
N SER A 258 -6.03 3.02 -3.88
CA SER A 258 -6.70 4.31 -3.79
C SER A 258 -8.21 4.17 -3.66
N ARG A 259 -8.82 3.29 -4.46
CA ARG A 259 -10.25 2.98 -4.39
C ARG A 259 -10.68 2.51 -3.00
N ALA A 260 -9.96 1.54 -2.44
CA ALA A 260 -10.27 0.97 -1.13
C ALA A 260 -10.09 1.99 0.01
N VAL A 261 -9.01 2.78 -0.05
CA VAL A 261 -8.74 3.86 0.92
C VAL A 261 -9.84 4.92 0.83
N ARG A 262 -10.15 5.43 -0.36
CA ARG A 262 -11.19 6.45 -0.59
C ARG A 262 -12.54 6.00 -0.08
N ARG A 263 -12.94 4.74 -0.34
CA ARG A 263 -14.23 4.20 0.12
C ARG A 263 -14.34 4.18 1.64
N ARG A 264 -13.28 3.75 2.35
CA ARG A 264 -13.28 3.71 3.82
C ARG A 264 -13.20 5.10 4.44
N LEU A 265 -12.39 6.01 3.89
CA LEU A 265 -12.37 7.42 4.30
C LEU A 265 -13.74 8.09 4.09
N LYS A 266 -14.42 7.82 2.97
CA LYS A 266 -15.78 8.33 2.71
C LYS A 266 -16.78 7.85 3.75
N ALA A 267 -16.69 6.58 4.19
CA ALA A 267 -17.53 6.05 5.25
C ALA A 267 -17.30 6.76 6.61
N GLN A 268 -16.14 7.38 6.79
CA GLN A 268 -15.76 8.18 7.96
C GLN A 268 -15.98 9.69 7.75
N GLY A 269 -16.60 10.10 6.63
CA GLY A 269 -16.90 11.50 6.32
C GLY A 269 -15.79 12.27 5.60
N ILE A 270 -14.68 11.63 5.25
CA ILE A 270 -13.55 12.26 4.56
C ILE A 270 -13.63 11.94 3.07
N GLN A 271 -13.99 12.92 2.25
CA GLN A 271 -14.15 12.76 0.80
C GLN A 271 -12.99 13.37 0.00
N SER A 272 -12.33 14.39 0.54
CA SER A 272 -11.23 15.13 -0.09
C SER A 272 -10.35 15.80 0.96
N GLY A 273 -9.26 16.41 0.51
CA GLY A 273 -8.27 17.11 1.34
C GLY A 273 -7.05 16.26 1.68
N ILE A 274 -6.90 15.08 1.06
CA ILE A 274 -5.74 14.21 1.25
C ILE A 274 -5.07 14.02 -0.11
N LYS A 275 -3.85 14.56 -0.25
CA LYS A 275 -3.04 14.35 -1.44
C LYS A 275 -2.48 12.93 -1.45
N VAL A 276 -2.47 12.31 -2.63
CA VAL A 276 -1.95 10.95 -2.80
C VAL A 276 -1.11 10.82 -4.06
N VAL A 277 -0.06 10.01 -3.96
CA VAL A 277 0.70 9.54 -5.11
C VAL A 277 0.16 8.18 -5.51
N TYR A 278 -0.38 8.09 -6.73
CA TYR A 278 -0.94 6.87 -7.28
C TYR A 278 -0.50 6.69 -8.73
N SER A 279 -0.95 5.60 -9.35
CA SER A 279 -0.72 5.39 -10.79
C SER A 279 -2.00 4.95 -11.46
N SER A 280 -2.27 5.56 -12.62
CA SER A 280 -3.38 5.26 -13.51
C SER A 280 -3.10 4.06 -14.44
N GLU A 281 -2.09 3.24 -14.13
CA GLU A 281 -1.81 1.99 -14.84
C GLU A 281 -2.87 0.93 -14.48
N LYS A 282 -3.49 0.36 -15.52
CA LYS A 282 -4.51 -0.67 -15.34
C LYS A 282 -3.90 -1.93 -14.72
N PRO A 283 -4.48 -2.49 -13.65
CA PRO A 283 -4.04 -3.76 -13.09
C PRO A 283 -4.27 -4.89 -14.12
N GLY A 284 -3.26 -5.69 -14.44
CA GLY A 284 -3.53 -6.88 -15.28
C GLY A 284 -2.37 -7.68 -15.87
N LYS A 285 -1.14 -7.14 -15.91
CA LYS A 285 -0.03 -7.88 -16.55
C LYS A 285 0.69 -8.86 -15.63
N VAL A 286 0.70 -8.58 -14.33
CA VAL A 286 1.46 -9.33 -13.33
C VAL A 286 0.49 -10.07 -12.42
N GLN A 287 0.81 -11.32 -12.07
CA GLN A 287 0.02 -12.13 -11.14
C GLN A 287 0.69 -12.16 -9.77
N LEU A 288 -0.11 -12.37 -8.72
CA LEU A 288 0.43 -12.56 -7.37
C LEU A 288 1.27 -13.85 -7.32
N LEU A 289 2.40 -13.81 -6.62
CA LEU A 289 3.23 -15.00 -6.44
C LEU A 289 2.49 -16.01 -5.55
N SER A 290 2.52 -17.28 -5.95
CA SER A 290 2.10 -18.38 -5.11
C SER A 290 3.06 -18.53 -3.94
N LEU A 291 2.52 -18.74 -2.74
CA LEU A 291 3.33 -19.13 -1.58
C LEU A 291 4.06 -20.44 -1.84
N SER A 292 5.29 -20.55 -1.33
CA SER A 292 5.98 -21.85 -1.27
C SER A 292 5.25 -22.80 -0.31
N GLU A 293 5.43 -24.12 -0.49
CA GLU A 293 4.81 -25.12 0.40
C GLU A 293 5.18 -24.89 1.88
N SER A 294 6.41 -24.46 2.15
CA SER A 294 6.88 -24.11 3.49
C SER A 294 6.18 -22.89 4.11
N GLN A 295 5.72 -21.93 3.30
CA GLN A 295 4.99 -20.75 3.77
C GLN A 295 3.50 -21.04 4.01
N LYS A 296 2.98 -22.13 3.44
CA LYS A 296 1.62 -22.60 3.67
C LYS A 296 1.48 -23.41 4.96
N GLU A 297 2.55 -24.09 5.38
CA GLU A 297 2.57 -24.96 6.56
C GLU A 297 2.63 -24.17 7.89
N GLU A 298 3.36 -23.05 7.94
CA GLU A 298 3.49 -22.20 9.14
C GLU A 298 3.34 -20.70 8.79
N PRO A 299 2.11 -20.20 8.59
CA PRO A 299 1.87 -18.79 8.21
C PRO A 299 2.38 -17.79 9.24
N GLY A 300 2.34 -18.15 10.54
CA GLY A 300 2.68 -17.28 11.66
C GLY A 300 4.18 -17.02 11.87
N ASP A 301 5.06 -17.90 11.37
CA ASP A 301 6.52 -17.78 11.59
C ASP A 301 7.19 -16.79 10.61
N PHE A 302 6.49 -16.40 9.54
CA PHE A 302 6.97 -15.44 8.55
C PHE A 302 6.22 -14.09 8.59
N SER A 303 5.23 -13.97 9.47
CA SER A 303 4.46 -12.75 9.68
C SER A 303 4.66 -12.25 11.11
N VAL A 304 5.18 -11.02 11.26
CA VAL A 304 5.38 -10.39 12.58
C VAL A 304 4.02 -10.10 13.27
N LEU A 305 2.90 -10.15 12.53
CA LEU A 305 1.55 -9.88 13.03
C LEU A 305 0.51 -10.86 12.43
N PRO A 306 -0.59 -11.18 13.17
CA PRO A 306 -1.59 -12.18 12.78
C PRO A 306 -2.42 -11.94 11.50
N ASP A 307 -2.25 -10.82 10.78
CA ASP A 307 -3.04 -10.46 9.58
C ASP A 307 -2.18 -10.01 8.38
N PHE A 308 -0.87 -10.27 8.40
CA PHE A 308 0.01 -9.86 7.30
C PHE A 308 -0.22 -10.74 6.05
N ARG A 309 -0.40 -10.11 4.88
CA ARG A 309 -0.88 -10.77 3.65
C ARG A 309 -0.07 -12.02 3.27
N VAL A 310 -0.81 -13.12 3.17
CA VAL A 310 -0.43 -14.47 2.74
C VAL A 310 -0.15 -14.56 1.21
N ARG A 311 0.08 -13.43 0.50
CA ARG A 311 0.49 -13.41 -0.93
C ARG A 311 1.44 -12.27 -1.22
N ILE A 312 2.62 -12.59 -1.77
CA ILE A 312 3.65 -11.62 -2.11
C ILE A 312 3.24 -10.90 -3.40
N VAL A 313 3.04 -9.58 -3.30
CA VAL A 313 2.84 -8.68 -4.45
C VAL A 313 4.18 -8.48 -5.14
N PRO A 314 4.36 -8.83 -6.42
CA PRO A 314 5.59 -8.53 -7.14
C PRO A 314 5.78 -7.03 -7.28
N VAL A 315 7.01 -6.57 -7.06
CA VAL A 315 7.37 -5.16 -7.11
C VAL A 315 8.57 -4.97 -8.02
N LEU A 316 8.41 -4.16 -9.05
CA LEU A 316 9.51 -3.62 -9.84
C LEU A 316 10.11 -2.45 -9.05
N GLY A 317 11.34 -2.58 -8.56
CA GLY A 317 11.93 -1.65 -7.58
C GLY A 317 11.99 -0.19 -8.01
N THR A 318 12.01 0.09 -9.32
CA THR A 318 11.94 1.45 -9.87
C THR A 318 10.61 2.15 -9.58
N MET A 319 9.51 1.41 -9.52
CA MET A 319 8.18 2.01 -9.30
C MET A 319 8.01 2.59 -7.89
N PRO A 320 8.31 1.87 -6.79
CA PRO A 320 8.32 2.48 -5.46
C PRO A 320 9.27 3.68 -5.33
N ALA A 321 10.45 3.59 -5.94
CA ALA A 321 11.41 4.70 -5.94
C ALA A 321 10.82 5.94 -6.62
N MET A 322 10.16 5.77 -7.79
CA MET A 322 9.46 6.84 -8.49
C MET A 322 8.30 7.43 -7.70
N PHE A 323 7.53 6.61 -6.98
CA PHE A 323 6.50 7.09 -6.07
C PHE A 323 7.11 7.94 -4.95
N GLY A 324 8.23 7.48 -4.37
CA GLY A 324 8.93 8.16 -3.29
C GLY A 324 9.54 9.48 -3.75
N THR A 325 10.18 9.50 -4.92
CA THR A 325 10.75 10.74 -5.49
C THR A 325 9.65 11.72 -5.91
N ALA A 326 8.55 11.26 -6.52
CA ALA A 326 7.41 12.12 -6.86
C ALA A 326 6.77 12.73 -5.60
N MET A 327 6.58 11.92 -4.56
CA MET A 327 6.11 12.40 -3.25
C MET A 327 7.06 13.44 -2.66
N GLY A 328 8.36 13.16 -2.67
CA GLY A 328 9.40 14.08 -2.21
C GLY A 328 9.36 15.40 -2.97
N THR A 329 9.29 15.38 -4.30
CA THR A 329 9.18 16.60 -5.13
C THR A 329 7.97 17.44 -4.75
N HIS A 330 6.79 16.82 -4.58
CA HIS A 330 5.58 17.55 -4.20
C HIS A 330 5.73 18.22 -2.83
N VAL A 331 6.20 17.47 -1.82
CA VAL A 331 6.43 17.99 -0.47
C VAL A 331 7.44 19.13 -0.50
N LEU A 332 8.54 19.00 -1.25
CA LEU A 332 9.55 20.06 -1.40
C LEU A 332 8.94 21.32 -2.01
N THR A 333 8.17 21.19 -3.09
CA THR A 333 7.52 22.36 -3.71
C THR A 333 6.53 23.03 -2.77
N GLU A 334 5.75 22.26 -2.00
CA GLU A 334 4.80 22.83 -1.04
C GLU A 334 5.50 23.50 0.15
N LEU A 335 6.53 22.89 0.73
CA LEU A 335 7.31 23.46 1.83
C LEU A 335 8.10 24.70 1.39
N ALA A 336 8.68 24.65 0.19
CA ALA A 336 9.37 25.77 -0.41
C ALA A 336 8.41 26.88 -0.88
N GLY A 337 7.08 26.71 -0.80
CA GLY A 337 6.11 27.69 -1.29
C GLY A 337 6.20 27.93 -2.80
N PHE A 338 6.67 26.93 -3.55
CA PHE A 338 6.87 27.00 -4.99
C PHE A 338 5.58 26.59 -5.71
N PRO A 339 5.01 27.44 -6.58
CA PRO A 339 3.76 27.12 -7.25
C PRO A 339 3.95 25.96 -8.23
N THR A 340 3.01 25.02 -8.23
CA THR A 340 2.94 23.93 -9.21
C THR A 340 1.58 23.91 -9.88
N GLU A 341 1.57 23.65 -11.18
CA GLU A 341 0.34 23.49 -11.97
C GLU A 341 0.08 21.99 -12.15
N PRO A 342 -0.79 21.37 -11.35
CA PRO A 342 -1.10 19.96 -11.51
C PRO A 342 -1.84 19.71 -12.83
N LEU A 343 -1.61 18.53 -13.41
CA LEU A 343 -2.36 18.10 -14.58
C LEU A 343 -3.87 18.06 -14.25
N ALA A 344 -4.67 18.63 -15.14
CA ALA A 344 -6.13 18.58 -15.02
C ALA A 344 -6.59 17.11 -15.06
N ILE A 345 -7.16 16.64 -13.96
CA ILE A 345 -7.79 15.33 -13.90
C ILE A 345 -9.09 15.44 -14.69
N LYS A 346 -9.22 14.66 -15.77
CA LYS A 346 -10.42 14.67 -16.63
C LYS A 346 -11.59 13.97 -15.92
N GLY A 347 -12.19 14.66 -14.96
CA GLY A 347 -13.46 14.26 -14.37
C GLY A 347 -14.60 14.45 -15.38
N ARG A 348 -15.46 13.45 -15.56
CA ARG A 348 -16.68 13.58 -16.37
C ARG A 348 -17.86 14.06 -15.51
N HIS A 349 -17.67 15.12 -14.72
CA HIS A 349 -18.69 15.60 -13.76
C HIS A 349 -20.05 15.87 -14.42
N ALA A 350 -20.07 16.45 -15.62
CA ALA A 350 -21.32 16.67 -16.36
C ALA A 350 -22.04 15.35 -16.72
N LEU A 351 -21.29 14.30 -17.05
CA LEU A 351 -21.85 12.96 -17.28
C LEU A 351 -22.40 12.37 -15.98
N TYR A 352 -21.66 12.50 -14.88
CA TYR A 352 -22.07 11.96 -13.58
C TYR A 352 -23.32 12.67 -13.05
N ALA A 353 -23.40 14.00 -13.19
CA ALA A 353 -24.58 14.78 -12.84
C ALA A 353 -25.80 14.42 -13.70
N ARG A 354 -25.58 14.15 -15.00
CA ARG A 354 -26.65 13.62 -15.87
C ARG A 354 -27.13 12.26 -15.40
N LEU A 355 -26.21 11.33 -15.10
CA LEU A 355 -26.55 10.00 -14.60
C LEU A 355 -27.32 10.05 -13.28
N GLN A 356 -26.91 10.92 -12.35
CA GLN A 356 -27.61 11.10 -11.08
C GLN A 356 -29.04 11.63 -11.30
N ARG A 357 -29.21 12.61 -12.20
CA ARG A 357 -30.54 13.13 -12.55
C ARG A 357 -31.42 12.07 -13.20
N ASP A 358 -30.88 11.33 -14.15
CA ASP A 358 -31.57 10.22 -14.83
C ASP A 358 -31.97 9.11 -13.84
N LEU A 359 -31.11 8.82 -12.86
CA LEU A 359 -31.37 7.88 -11.77
C LEU A 359 -32.46 8.40 -10.85
N GLY A 360 -32.38 9.67 -10.43
CA GLY A 360 -33.38 10.32 -9.58
C GLY A 360 -34.78 10.33 -10.21
N ASN A 361 -34.87 10.55 -11.53
CA ASN A 361 -36.13 10.49 -12.26
C ASN A 361 -36.74 9.08 -12.26
N ARG A 362 -35.91 8.03 -12.43
CA ARG A 362 -36.36 6.63 -12.34
C ARG A 362 -36.82 6.28 -10.92
N GLU A 363 -36.03 6.67 -9.93
CA GLU A 363 -36.35 6.43 -8.53
C GLU A 363 -37.63 7.15 -8.10
N TYR A 364 -37.86 8.37 -8.60
CA TYR A 364 -39.11 9.10 -8.37
C TYR A 364 -40.33 8.32 -8.89
N ALA A 365 -40.23 7.76 -10.10
CA ALA A 365 -41.32 6.95 -10.68
C ALA A 365 -41.65 5.73 -9.83
N VAL A 366 -40.65 5.05 -9.26
CA VAL A 366 -40.83 3.87 -8.39
C VAL A 366 -41.26 4.25 -6.97
N SER A 367 -40.81 5.41 -6.47
CA SER A 367 -41.02 5.87 -5.10
C SER A 367 -42.35 6.61 -4.88
N ALA A 368 -42.95 7.14 -5.94
CA ALA A 368 -44.31 7.67 -5.93
C ALA A 368 -45.35 6.64 -5.43
N GLU A 369 -45.04 5.33 -5.53
CA GLU A 369 -45.85 4.23 -5.01
C GLU A 369 -45.54 3.85 -3.55
N ARG A 370 -44.42 4.34 -2.95
CA ARG A 370 -43.88 3.84 -1.67
C ARG A 370 -43.49 4.92 -0.63
N GLY A 371 -43.91 6.16 -0.80
CA GLY A 371 -43.77 7.20 0.25
C GLY A 371 -42.67 8.25 0.05
N GLY A 372 -42.19 8.47 -1.18
CA GLY A 372 -41.43 9.67 -1.56
C GLY A 372 -39.91 9.49 -1.74
N PRO A 373 -39.28 10.31 -2.60
CA PRO A 373 -37.96 10.03 -3.14
C PRO A 373 -36.86 10.35 -2.12
N GLN A 374 -36.02 9.37 -1.81
CA GLN A 374 -34.69 9.62 -1.28
C GLN A 374 -33.67 8.92 -2.16
N LEU A 375 -33.20 9.61 -3.20
CA LEU A 375 -31.99 9.17 -3.89
C LEU A 375 -30.83 9.36 -2.92
N GLN A 376 -30.35 8.27 -2.34
CA GLN A 376 -29.21 8.29 -1.42
C GLN A 376 -27.85 8.40 -2.14
N MET A 377 -27.82 8.26 -3.47
CA MET A 377 -26.59 8.31 -4.27
C MET A 377 -26.20 9.73 -4.66
N SER A 378 -24.97 10.12 -4.31
CA SER A 378 -24.35 11.38 -4.75
C SER A 378 -23.89 11.32 -6.22
N THR A 379 -23.56 12.47 -6.79
CA THR A 379 -22.93 12.58 -8.12
C THR A 379 -21.66 11.72 -8.21
N ASP A 380 -20.85 11.75 -7.15
CA ASP A 380 -19.60 11.01 -7.09
C ASP A 380 -19.84 9.49 -6.96
N ASP A 381 -20.93 9.08 -6.32
CA ASP A 381 -21.33 7.67 -6.31
C ASP A 381 -21.74 7.20 -7.70
N CYS A 382 -22.44 8.04 -8.48
CA CYS A 382 -22.78 7.71 -9.86
C CYS A 382 -21.53 7.60 -10.75
N GLY A 383 -20.58 8.53 -10.59
CA GLY A 383 -19.29 8.48 -11.28
C GLY A 383 -18.50 7.22 -10.92
N TYR A 384 -18.42 6.89 -9.63
CA TYR A 384 -17.79 5.68 -9.14
C TYR A 384 -18.40 4.40 -9.72
N MET A 385 -19.74 4.29 -9.68
CA MET A 385 -20.43 3.11 -10.22
C MET A 385 -20.10 2.95 -11.69
N LEU A 386 -20.22 4.02 -12.47
CA LEU A 386 -19.90 3.99 -13.89
C LEU A 386 -18.45 3.60 -14.17
N GLU A 387 -17.49 4.34 -13.60
CA GLU A 387 -16.08 4.25 -14.01
C GLU A 387 -15.35 3.08 -13.37
N GLU A 388 -15.62 2.75 -12.11
CA GLU A 388 -14.81 1.79 -11.36
C GLU A 388 -15.44 0.41 -11.24
N ILE A 389 -16.74 0.37 -10.95
CA ILE A 389 -17.47 -0.90 -10.89
C ILE A 389 -17.73 -1.40 -12.31
N TRP A 390 -18.36 -0.57 -13.14
CA TRP A 390 -18.82 -0.94 -14.47
C TRP A 390 -17.83 -0.61 -15.60
N ARG A 391 -16.72 0.08 -15.31
CA ARG A 391 -15.63 0.39 -16.26
C ARG A 391 -16.11 1.08 -17.55
N GLY A 392 -17.11 1.94 -17.42
CA GLY A 392 -17.72 2.69 -18.50
C GLY A 392 -18.45 1.81 -19.53
N LYS A 393 -18.95 0.64 -19.12
CA LYS A 393 -19.65 -0.31 -19.99
C LYS A 393 -21.00 -0.73 -19.41
N SER A 394 -21.93 -1.12 -20.28
CA SER A 394 -23.13 -1.85 -19.89
C SER A 394 -22.75 -3.22 -19.33
N ALA A 395 -23.37 -3.60 -18.22
CA ALA A 395 -23.23 -4.92 -17.61
C ALA A 395 -23.80 -6.06 -18.48
N ILE A 396 -24.70 -5.73 -19.42
CA ILE A 396 -25.40 -6.68 -20.28
C ILE A 396 -24.71 -6.80 -21.63
N SER A 397 -24.70 -5.75 -22.43
CA SER A 397 -24.13 -5.76 -23.79
C SER A 397 -22.64 -5.40 -23.87
N GLY A 398 -22.06 -4.83 -22.82
CA GLY A 398 -20.71 -4.27 -22.89
C GLY A 398 -20.58 -2.98 -23.71
N ALA A 399 -21.70 -2.44 -24.21
CA ALA A 399 -21.74 -1.18 -24.94
C ALA A 399 -21.27 0.00 -24.08
N THR A 400 -20.77 1.06 -24.70
CA THR A 400 -20.18 2.23 -24.01
C THR A 400 -20.98 3.51 -24.23
N ASP A 401 -21.97 3.49 -25.13
CA ASP A 401 -22.80 4.61 -25.49
C ASP A 401 -24.11 4.62 -24.70
N LYS A 402 -24.64 5.84 -24.47
CA LYS A 402 -25.95 6.06 -23.84
C LYS A 402 -26.18 5.27 -22.54
N LEU A 403 -25.16 5.24 -21.69
CA LEU A 403 -25.21 4.55 -20.40
C LEU A 403 -26.17 5.23 -19.42
N ALA A 404 -26.82 4.40 -18.61
CA ALA A 404 -27.74 4.74 -17.53
C ALA A 404 -27.49 3.82 -16.33
N LEU A 405 -27.76 4.33 -15.13
CA LEU A 405 -27.78 3.54 -13.90
C LEU A 405 -29.22 3.18 -13.55
N THR A 406 -29.45 1.99 -13.02
CA THR A 406 -30.74 1.55 -12.47
C THR A 406 -30.57 0.53 -11.34
N ARG A 407 -31.65 0.16 -10.65
CA ARG A 407 -31.65 -0.88 -9.61
C ARG A 407 -31.38 -2.24 -10.24
N TRP A 408 -30.52 -3.04 -9.63
CA TRP A 408 -30.40 -4.43 -10.03
C TRP A 408 -31.66 -5.21 -9.63
N ARG A 409 -32.03 -5.18 -8.35
CA ARG A 409 -33.29 -5.75 -7.84
C ARG A 409 -34.27 -4.65 -7.43
N GLN A 410 -35.46 -4.66 -8.02
CA GLN A 410 -36.51 -3.66 -7.75
C GLN A 410 -37.09 -3.77 -6.33
N SER A 411 -37.00 -4.95 -5.71
CA SER A 411 -37.42 -5.19 -4.33
C SER A 411 -36.51 -4.56 -3.26
N LEU A 412 -35.27 -4.23 -3.62
CA LEU A 412 -34.26 -3.67 -2.70
C LEU A 412 -34.09 -2.16 -2.91
N PRO A 413 -33.65 -1.41 -1.88
CA PRO A 413 -33.41 0.03 -2.01
C PRO A 413 -32.25 0.33 -2.97
N MET A 414 -32.28 1.53 -3.56
CA MET A 414 -31.18 2.03 -4.38
C MET A 414 -29.96 2.36 -3.49
N THR A 415 -28.91 1.57 -3.67
CA THR A 415 -27.61 1.72 -2.99
C THR A 415 -26.50 1.35 -3.97
N THR A 416 -25.24 1.66 -3.65
CA THR A 416 -24.10 1.24 -4.50
C THR A 416 -24.03 -0.28 -4.67
N SER A 417 -24.45 -1.06 -3.66
CA SER A 417 -24.52 -2.52 -3.71
C SER A 417 -25.72 -3.09 -4.48
N ASN A 418 -26.65 -2.26 -4.95
CA ASN A 418 -27.83 -2.67 -5.74
C ASN A 418 -27.98 -1.84 -7.03
N CYS A 419 -26.89 -1.27 -7.55
CA CYS A 419 -26.91 -0.37 -8.71
C CYS A 419 -26.14 -0.97 -9.88
N VAL A 420 -26.79 -1.07 -11.04
CA VAL A 420 -26.23 -1.65 -12.27
C VAL A 420 -26.15 -0.60 -13.37
N CYS A 421 -25.07 -0.64 -14.16
CA CYS A 421 -24.91 0.19 -15.36
C CYS A 421 -25.37 -0.59 -16.58
N MET A 422 -26.27 0.01 -17.36
CA MET A 422 -26.82 -0.53 -18.59
C MET A 422 -26.87 0.56 -19.67
N THR A 423 -27.11 0.21 -20.92
CA THR A 423 -27.56 1.23 -21.89
C THR A 423 -28.96 1.71 -21.50
N LYS A 424 -29.34 2.92 -21.91
CA LYS A 424 -30.68 3.46 -21.63
C LYS A 424 -31.80 2.51 -22.10
N ALA A 425 -31.65 1.90 -23.27
CA ALA A 425 -32.64 0.97 -23.81
C ALA A 425 -32.72 -0.36 -23.01
N GLU A 426 -31.61 -0.84 -22.47
CA GLU A 426 -31.58 -2.01 -21.58
C GLU A 426 -32.18 -1.68 -20.22
N ALA A 427 -31.82 -0.52 -19.63
CA ALA A 427 -32.39 -0.06 -18.37
C ALA A 427 -33.91 0.09 -18.46
N ASP A 428 -34.42 0.71 -19.53
CA ASP A 428 -35.87 0.91 -19.72
C ASP A 428 -36.62 -0.42 -19.94
N LYS A 429 -35.94 -1.50 -20.37
CA LYS A 429 -36.50 -2.86 -20.43
C LYS A 429 -36.44 -3.54 -19.07
N HIS A 430 -35.31 -3.41 -18.37
CA HIS A 430 -35.08 -3.95 -17.04
C HIS A 430 -36.06 -3.41 -16.00
N ASP A 431 -36.35 -2.11 -16.06
CA ASP A 431 -37.28 -1.43 -15.15
C ASP A 431 -38.73 -1.91 -15.31
N LYS A 432 -39.07 -2.61 -16.41
CA LYS A 432 -40.40 -3.17 -16.70
C LYS A 432 -40.51 -4.67 -16.41
N LEU A 433 -39.47 -5.28 -15.85
CA LEU A 433 -39.50 -6.70 -15.51
C LEU A 433 -40.36 -6.93 -14.25
N ASP A 434 -41.35 -7.81 -14.38
CA ASP A 434 -42.19 -8.26 -13.25
C ASP A 434 -41.60 -9.48 -12.51
N CYS A 435 -40.47 -10.01 -13.01
CA CYS A 435 -39.77 -11.16 -12.44
C CYS A 435 -38.41 -10.77 -11.82
N ALA A 436 -37.84 -11.70 -11.06
CA ALA A 436 -36.51 -11.52 -10.53
C ALA A 436 -35.46 -11.50 -11.67
N PRO A 437 -34.40 -10.68 -11.61
CA PRO A 437 -33.37 -10.63 -12.66
C PRO A 437 -32.75 -12.01 -12.97
N GLU A 438 -32.71 -12.90 -11.97
CA GLU A 438 -32.21 -14.27 -12.06
C GLU A 438 -33.05 -15.16 -12.99
N GLU A 439 -34.32 -14.81 -13.21
CA GLU A 439 -35.24 -15.54 -14.09
C GLU A 439 -35.20 -15.02 -15.54
N TYR A 440 -34.76 -13.78 -15.75
CA TYR A 440 -34.75 -13.13 -17.06
C TYR A 440 -33.38 -13.17 -17.75
N TYR A 441 -32.29 -12.93 -17.01
CA TYR A 441 -30.94 -12.88 -17.56
C TYR A 441 -30.26 -14.24 -17.52
N SER A 442 -29.26 -14.43 -18.39
CA SER A 442 -28.47 -15.65 -18.40
C SER A 442 -27.72 -15.83 -17.06
N PRO A 443 -27.48 -17.08 -16.59
CA PRO A 443 -26.76 -17.34 -15.35
C PRO A 443 -25.37 -16.66 -15.32
N ASP A 444 -24.67 -16.62 -16.44
CA ASP A 444 -23.35 -15.98 -16.56
C ASP A 444 -23.42 -14.46 -16.32
N THR A 445 -24.47 -13.81 -16.83
CA THR A 445 -24.71 -12.37 -16.65
C THR A 445 -25.04 -12.04 -15.20
N VAL A 446 -25.92 -12.83 -14.58
CA VAL A 446 -26.29 -12.69 -13.17
C VAL A 446 -25.05 -12.85 -12.30
N GLN A 447 -24.29 -13.93 -12.48
CA GLN A 447 -23.08 -14.19 -11.72
C GLN A 447 -22.03 -13.08 -11.89
N PHE A 448 -21.89 -12.53 -13.09
CA PHE A 448 -20.99 -11.40 -13.35
C PHE A 448 -21.41 -10.15 -12.57
N ILE A 449 -22.70 -9.80 -12.58
CA ILE A 449 -23.24 -8.63 -11.88
C ILE A 449 -23.14 -8.81 -10.37
N GLU A 450 -23.61 -9.95 -9.84
CA GLU A 450 -23.58 -10.24 -8.41
C GLU A 450 -22.17 -10.23 -7.86
N ARG A 451 -21.19 -10.80 -8.58
CA ARG A 451 -19.78 -10.75 -8.17
C ARG A 451 -19.29 -9.30 -8.02
N ARG A 452 -19.65 -8.40 -8.94
CA ARG A 452 -19.24 -6.99 -8.87
C ARG A 452 -19.92 -6.23 -7.73
N LEU A 453 -21.18 -6.53 -7.47
CA LEU A 453 -21.93 -5.92 -6.37
C LEU A 453 -21.45 -6.44 -5.00
N GLU A 454 -21.09 -7.71 -4.89
CA GLU A 454 -20.53 -8.30 -3.67
C GLU A 454 -19.11 -7.75 -3.39
N GLU A 455 -18.29 -7.56 -4.43
CA GLU A 455 -17.01 -6.85 -4.33
C GLU A 455 -17.18 -5.43 -3.75
N GLU A 456 -18.18 -4.68 -4.20
CA GLU A 456 -18.48 -3.34 -3.66
C GLU A 456 -18.97 -3.42 -2.20
N LYS A 457 -19.88 -4.35 -1.91
CA LYS A 457 -20.39 -4.57 -0.56
C LYS A 457 -19.25 -4.86 0.40
N HIS A 458 -18.31 -5.72 0.03
CA HIS A 458 -17.13 -6.05 0.83
C HIS A 458 -16.23 -4.84 1.09
N LEU A 459 -16.00 -3.99 0.09
CA LEU A 459 -15.23 -2.74 0.24
C LEU A 459 -15.93 -1.73 1.15
N SER A 460 -17.26 -1.71 1.17
CA SER A 460 -18.05 -0.79 1.98
C SER A 460 -18.22 -1.22 3.45
N THR A 461 -18.13 -2.52 3.75
CA THR A 461 -18.43 -3.09 5.09
C THR A 461 -17.21 -3.42 5.94
N MET A 462 -16.00 -3.44 5.37
CA MET A 462 -14.76 -3.56 6.15
C MET A 462 -14.51 -2.28 6.95
N ARG A 463 -14.97 -2.29 8.20
CA ARG A 463 -14.61 -1.32 9.25
C ARG A 463 -13.15 -1.43 9.64
#